data_AF-A0AAU3PEH4-F1
#
_entry.id   AF-A0AAU3PEH4-F1
#
_cell.length_a   1.000
_cell.length_b   1.000
_cell.length_c   1.000
_cell.angle_alpha   90.00
_cell.angle_beta   90.00
_cell.angle_gamma   90.00
#
_symmetry.space_group_name_H-M   'P 1'
#
loop_
_entity.id
_entity.type
_entity.pdbx_description
1 polymer ?
#
loop_
_entity_poly.entity_id
_entity_poly.type
_entity_poly.pdbx_seq_one_letter_code
_entity_poly.pdbx_strand_id
1 'polypeptide(L)'
;MAGHPELEGRSVHEAFREHEWRVLAVGSAADRPAQSSMDALAGIRFRQPGFDWRPPQGKVLRAGDRVVLATTRRGLDILMTGVQPHPADRRG
;
A
#
# COMPACT_ATOMS: atom_id res chain seq x y z
N MET A 1 -13.81 -5.97 -1.18
CA MET A 1 -12.52 -5.99 -1.91
C MET A 1 -11.71 -7.13 -1.33
N ALA A 2 -11.31 -8.10 -2.16
CA ALA A 2 -10.34 -9.10 -1.74
C ALA A 2 -9.00 -8.40 -1.48
N GLY A 3 -8.16 -8.95 -0.60
CA GLY A 3 -6.80 -8.44 -0.36
C GLY A 3 -5.98 -8.42 -1.66
N HIS A 4 -4.91 -7.64 -1.69
CA HIS A 4 -4.00 -7.60 -2.84
C HIS A 4 -2.84 -8.58 -2.59
N PRO A 5 -2.84 -9.79 -3.18
CA PRO A 5 -1.79 -10.79 -2.94
C PRO A 5 -0.40 -10.34 -3.43
N GLU A 6 -0.35 -9.35 -4.31
CA GLU A 6 0.87 -8.68 -4.76
C GLU A 6 1.58 -7.91 -3.65
N LEU A 7 0.86 -7.55 -2.58
CA LEU A 7 1.31 -6.65 -1.53
C LEU A 7 1.22 -7.33 -0.15
N GLU A 8 0.13 -8.04 0.12
CA GLU A 8 -0.12 -8.65 1.42
C GLU A 8 0.91 -9.74 1.76
N GLY A 9 1.48 -9.66 2.97
CA GLY A 9 2.50 -10.61 3.43
C GLY A 9 3.88 -10.39 2.83
N ARG A 10 4.05 -9.45 1.89
CA ARG A 10 5.35 -9.09 1.31
C ARG A 10 5.96 -7.88 2.01
N SER A 11 7.29 -7.82 2.04
CA SER A 11 7.99 -6.60 2.46
C SER A 11 7.88 -5.48 1.41
N VAL A 12 8.12 -4.24 1.82
CA VAL A 12 8.19 -3.08 0.92
C VAL A 12 9.16 -3.32 -0.25
N HIS A 13 10.29 -3.99 0.02
CA HIS A 13 11.25 -4.36 -1.01
C HIS A 13 10.72 -5.45 -1.96
N GLU A 14 10.11 -6.52 -1.45
CA GLU A 14 9.56 -7.61 -2.28
C GLU A 14 8.33 -7.19 -3.10
N ALA A 15 7.57 -6.24 -2.57
CA ALA A 15 6.42 -5.65 -3.24
C ALA A 15 6.82 -4.66 -4.35
N PHE A 16 8.08 -4.22 -4.40
CA PHE A 16 8.56 -3.35 -5.48
C PHE A 16 8.60 -4.13 -6.81
N ARG A 17 8.06 -3.51 -7.85
CA ARG A 17 8.08 -4.04 -9.21
C ARG A 17 8.65 -2.98 -10.14
N GLU A 18 9.81 -3.29 -10.71
CA GLU A 18 10.47 -2.41 -11.65
C GLU A 18 9.53 -2.08 -12.81
N HIS A 19 9.41 -0.80 -13.14
CA HIS A 19 8.52 -0.26 -14.19
C HIS A 19 7.00 -0.43 -13.96
N GLU A 20 6.56 -1.05 -12.87
CA GLU A 20 5.13 -1.24 -12.58
C GLU A 20 4.69 -0.39 -11.40
N TRP A 21 5.29 -0.57 -10.22
CA TRP A 21 4.99 0.24 -9.05
C TRP A 21 6.06 0.23 -7.95
N ARG A 22 5.96 1.22 -7.06
CA ARG A 22 6.72 1.32 -5.81
C ARG A 22 5.85 1.81 -4.66
N VAL A 23 6.10 1.29 -3.46
CA VAL A 23 5.46 1.75 -2.23
C VAL A 23 6.10 3.07 -1.78
N LEU A 24 5.27 4.06 -1.49
CA LEU A 24 5.69 5.37 -0.99
C LEU A 24 5.37 5.55 0.50
N ALA A 25 4.24 5.01 0.95
CA ALA A 25 3.82 5.10 2.34
C ALA A 25 2.96 3.92 2.77
N VAL A 26 3.03 3.62 4.08
CA VAL A 26 2.24 2.57 4.72
C VAL A 26 1.53 3.14 5.94
N GLY A 27 0.21 3.00 5.98
CA GLY A 27 -0.60 3.38 7.12
C GLY A 27 -1.17 2.16 7.79
N SER A 28 -0.84 1.97 9.07
CA SER A 28 -1.24 0.78 9.79
C SER A 28 -2.76 0.69 9.94
N ALA A 29 -3.29 -0.53 9.85
CA ALA A 29 -4.68 -0.81 10.19
C ALA A 29 -5.04 -0.42 11.63
N ALA A 30 -4.08 -0.51 12.56
CA ALA A 30 -4.26 -0.20 13.98
C ALA A 30 -4.39 1.31 14.25
N ASP A 31 -3.69 2.14 13.46
CA ASP A 31 -3.73 3.61 13.54
C ASP A 31 -4.85 4.21 12.68
N ARG A 32 -5.86 3.42 12.34
CA ARG A 32 -7.01 3.92 11.59
C ARG A 32 -7.77 4.89 12.51
N PRO A 33 -7.82 6.20 12.19
CA PRO A 33 -8.65 7.10 12.97
C PRO A 33 -10.09 6.58 12.87
N ALA A 34 -10.74 6.40 14.02
CA ALA A 34 -12.17 6.13 14.06
C ALA A 34 -12.85 7.18 13.17
N GLN A 35 -13.68 6.72 12.23
CA GLN A 35 -14.50 7.57 11.38
C GLN A 35 -15.60 8.23 12.26
N SER A 36 -15.22 8.93 13.33
CA SER A 36 -16.18 9.63 14.18
C SER A 36 -16.45 10.97 13.52
N SER A 37 -17.48 10.96 12.71
CA SER A 37 -18.12 12.13 12.13
C SER A 37 -18.52 13.12 13.24
N MET A 38 -18.30 14.42 13.00
CA MET A 38 -18.83 15.60 13.72
C MET A 38 -18.14 16.18 14.97
N ASP A 39 -17.21 15.53 15.68
CA ASP A 39 -16.63 16.14 16.91
C ASP A 39 -15.42 17.09 16.68
N ALA A 40 -15.09 17.38 15.42
CA ALA A 40 -13.91 18.17 15.06
C ALA A 40 -14.15 19.68 14.94
N LEU A 41 -15.26 20.23 15.43
CA LEU A 41 -15.48 21.68 15.37
C LEU A 41 -14.62 22.47 16.39
N ALA A 42 -13.91 21.79 17.30
CA ALA A 42 -13.14 22.44 18.39
C ALA A 42 -11.62 22.22 18.36
N GLY A 43 -11.03 21.59 17.35
CA GLY A 43 -9.62 21.20 17.43
C GLY A 43 -8.95 20.99 16.09
N ILE A 44 -8.41 22.08 15.52
CA ILE A 44 -7.47 22.04 14.40
C ILE A 44 -6.15 21.42 14.90
N ARG A 45 -6.17 20.11 15.11
CA ARG A 45 -4.99 19.28 15.01
C ARG A 45 -5.19 18.57 13.69
N PHE A 46 -4.45 18.99 12.67
CA PHE A 46 -4.25 18.20 11.46
C PHE A 46 -3.72 16.84 11.90
N ARG A 47 -4.64 15.91 12.21
CA ARG A 47 -4.33 14.52 12.50
C ARG A 47 -3.99 13.94 11.14
N GLN A 48 -2.76 14.18 10.69
CA GLN A 48 -2.24 13.58 9.48
C GLN A 48 -2.55 12.08 9.60
N PRO A 49 -3.27 11.49 8.65
CA PRO A 49 -3.63 10.09 8.74
C PRO A 49 -2.32 9.30 8.87
N GLY A 50 -2.25 8.40 9.85
CA GLY A 50 -1.03 7.70 10.26
C GLY A 50 -0.42 6.87 9.15
N PHE A 51 0.31 7.53 8.26
CA PHE A 51 1.07 6.97 7.15
C PHE A 51 2.55 7.25 7.41
N ASP A 52 3.31 6.19 7.49
CA ASP A 52 4.77 6.22 7.48
C ASP A 52 5.23 6.44 6.04
N TRP A 53 5.73 7.65 5.76
CA TRP A 53 6.27 8.03 4.46
C TRP A 53 7.72 7.58 4.36
N ARG A 54 8.05 6.82 3.32
CA ARG A 54 9.33 6.10 3.16
C ARG A 54 9.53 5.00 4.22
N PRO A 55 8.62 4.02 4.26
CA PRO A 55 8.75 2.89 5.19
C PRO A 55 10.07 2.14 4.96
N PRO A 56 10.64 1.51 6.01
CA PRO A 56 11.81 0.66 5.87
C PRO A 56 11.58 -0.44 4.83
N GLN A 57 12.61 -0.77 4.04
CA GLN A 57 12.51 -1.77 2.97
C GLN A 57 12.08 -3.17 3.48
N GLY A 58 12.43 -3.51 4.73
CA GLY A 58 12.03 -4.75 5.39
C GLY A 58 10.63 -4.73 6.04
N LYS A 59 9.88 -3.62 5.95
CA LYS A 59 8.54 -3.53 6.53
C LYS A 59 7.59 -4.45 5.77
N VAL A 60 7.04 -5.45 6.46
CA VAL A 60 6.00 -6.34 5.91
C VAL A 60 4.65 -5.63 5.90
N LEU A 61 3.98 -5.66 4.75
CA LEU A 61 2.64 -5.12 4.53
C LEU A 61 1.61 -6.16 5.00
N ARG A 62 0.76 -5.79 5.98
CA ARG A 62 -0.23 -6.71 6.55
C ARG A 62 -1.60 -6.55 5.91
N ALA A 63 -2.43 -7.58 6.06
CA ALA A 63 -3.84 -7.50 5.76
C ALA A 63 -4.48 -6.29 6.44
N GLY A 64 -5.15 -5.43 5.66
CA GLY A 64 -5.83 -4.23 6.15
C GLY A 64 -4.94 -3.01 6.36
N ASP A 65 -3.62 -3.12 6.16
CA ASP A 65 -2.74 -1.95 6.03
C ASP A 65 -3.15 -1.17 4.78
N ARG A 66 -3.05 0.16 4.87
CA ARG A 66 -3.30 1.07 3.76
C ARG A 66 -1.96 1.41 3.13
N VAL A 67 -1.89 1.38 1.82
CA VAL A 67 -0.65 1.63 1.08
C VAL A 67 -0.85 2.74 0.07
N VAL A 68 0.14 3.61 -0.04
CA VAL A 68 0.24 4.60 -1.12
C VAL A 68 1.33 4.13 -2.06
N LEU A 69 0.98 3.95 -3.34
CA LEU A 69 1.89 3.49 -4.38
C LEU A 69 2.01 4.53 -5.48
N ALA A 70 3.20 4.66 -6.06
CA ALA A 70 3.35 5.22 -7.40
C ALA A 70 3.32 4.07 -8.40
N THR A 71 2.42 4.12 -9.38
CA THR A 71 2.21 3.05 -10.36
C THR A 71 2.14 3.61 -11.77
N THR A 72 2.54 2.81 -12.76
CA THR A 72 2.24 3.07 -14.17
C THR A 72 0.80 2.64 -14.50
N ARG A 73 0.30 3.00 -15.69
CA ARG A 73 -1.02 2.56 -16.16
C ARG A 73 -1.14 1.03 -16.21
N ARG A 74 -0.08 0.34 -16.66
CA ARG A 74 0.00 -1.11 -16.67
C ARG A 74 0.02 -1.69 -15.26
N GLY A 75 0.82 -1.11 -14.37
CA GLY A 75 0.85 -1.53 -12.96
C GLY A 75 -0.51 -1.37 -12.27
N LEU A 76 -1.25 -0.30 -12.59
CA LEU A 76 -2.59 -0.07 -12.04
C LEU A 76 -3.59 -1.12 -12.56
N ASP A 77 -3.51 -1.47 -13.83
CA ASP A 77 -4.37 -2.50 -14.45
C ASP A 77 -4.23 -3.84 -13.73
N ILE A 78 -2.98 -4.27 -13.48
CA ILE A 78 -2.64 -5.47 -12.70
C ILE A 78 -3.22 -5.41 -11.27
N LEU A 79 -3.03 -4.27 -10.58
CA LEU A 79 -3.53 -4.09 -9.22
C LEU A 79 -5.06 -4.11 -9.12
N MET A 80 -5.75 -3.65 -10.17
CA MET A 80 -7.22 -3.61 -10.25
C MET A 80 -7.84 -4.93 -10.67
N THR A 81 -7.18 -5.69 -11.55
CA THR A 81 -7.67 -7.00 -12.00
C THR A 81 -7.31 -8.14 -11.05
N GLY A 82 -6.32 -7.96 -10.18
CA GLY A 82 -5.89 -9.00 -9.23
C GLY A 82 -5.21 -10.20 -9.89
N VAL A 83 -4.89 -10.09 -11.19
CA VAL A 83 -4.24 -11.12 -11.99
C VAL A 83 -2.75 -10.81 -12.03
N GLN A 84 -1.93 -11.68 -11.44
CA GLN A 84 -0.47 -11.54 -11.53
C GLN A 84 -0.03 -11.56 -13.00
N PRO A 85 0.79 -10.60 -13.47
CA PRO A 85 1.61 -10.83 -14.64
C PRO A 85 2.53 -12.01 -14.32
N HIS A 86 2.41 -13.04 -15.15
CA HIS A 86 3.26 -14.23 -15.12
C HIS A 86 4.74 -13.81 -14.96
N PRO A 87 5.51 -14.41 -14.03
CA PRO A 87 6.94 -14.13 -13.95
C PRO A 87 7.54 -14.48 -15.31
N ALA A 88 8.02 -13.46 -16.02
CA ALA A 88 8.73 -13.68 -17.27
C ALA A 88 9.91 -14.60 -16.97
N ASP A 89 9.82 -15.79 -17.55
CA ASP A 89 10.84 -16.83 -17.68
C ASP A 89 12.23 -16.20 -17.74
N ARG A 90 12.94 -16.17 -16.61
CA ARG A 90 14.39 -15.96 -16.60
C ARG A 90 15.01 -17.30 -17.03
N ARG A 91 14.86 -17.64 -18.31
CA ARG A 91 15.71 -18.65 -18.95
C ARG A 91 16.94 -17.98 -19.53
N GLY A 92 18.08 -18.38 -18.96
CA GLY A 92 19.38 -18.30 -19.62
C GLY A 92 19.56 -19.46 -20.59
#